data_AF-A0A662RV21-F1
#
_entry.id   AF-A0A662RV21-F1
#
_cell.length_a   1.000
_cell.length_b   1.000
_cell.length_c   1.000
_cell.angle_alpha   90.00
_cell.angle_beta   90.00
_cell.angle_gamma   90.00
#
_symmetry.space_group_name_H-M   'P 1'
#
loop_
_entity.id
_entity.type
_entity.pdbx_description
1 polymer ?
#
loop_
_entity_poly.entity_id
_entity_poly.type
_entity_poly.pdbx_seq_one_letter_code
_entity_poly.pdbx_strand_id
1 'polypeptide(L)'
;MNRNILIYLMLFILIGLTFYNLGYQSQLHQIQLQTNPVHQYLHKNYGVDSIDQLIQKYKLETYEKIKSSIADLPIDIQNQYLSRYQDIIEPIETKRYIEASMKYNLISTLPILVVTVLALIYSILHDRVHGKKKEILLVVILLLITALISHQVGVAQASTGTIHIGSEAFVKPASYIIQGIDTDGDGVADIIKAINGTTGQVDYSGTDAATVIQYAIDALLGKWGTVLLKGSFELSRGITLWCGIGLRGMKAGWDDTTHNLGICDTLYGDFNEPIITVKRHPDYSTIGVFPYIAELGIIGGGDATKTNNHGIYISKENGAVDDIFLRKVQIGFVGGDGIHIDNDGKHYITDFYAEGCKGHGIYIKGFRVTLINGYIYNNNKCGIKIDTGGAGEIIVAFNRIGGSGEYGLDDYPSHKPGSLYVIGNEFCNNGGTSDYSSIRFWDVENALIIGNVFYDSRDPIVTRYHLEVHDSRTKVTVIGNIFKDSAKYGAVANPDGATLYMNKNIGYVTENSGSIVFSNINTVTFEHGLAGTPTLVLCSFNNTDYGSWTWTANSTHITITVTTANYNGTCYWYAEYKPGS
;
A
#
# COMPACT_ATOMS: atom_id res chain seq x y z
N MET A 1 5.55 -44.82 67.34
CA MET A 1 5.89 -43.60 66.58
C MET A 1 5.02 -42.47 67.09
N ASN A 2 5.62 -41.33 67.46
CA ASN A 2 4.89 -40.23 68.11
C ASN A 2 3.79 -39.72 67.16
N ARG A 3 2.54 -39.61 67.64
CA ARG A 3 1.36 -39.30 66.79
C ARG A 3 1.54 -37.98 66.00
N ASN A 4 2.28 -37.04 66.58
CA ASN A 4 2.67 -35.78 65.93
C ASN A 4 3.59 -36.00 64.72
N ILE A 5 4.50 -36.97 64.76
CA ILE A 5 5.40 -37.31 63.64
C ILE A 5 4.59 -37.79 62.44
N LEU A 6 3.54 -38.59 62.66
CA LEU A 6 2.67 -39.07 61.57
C LEU A 6 1.87 -37.92 60.93
N ILE A 7 1.39 -36.96 61.73
CA ILE A 7 0.67 -35.78 61.25
C ILE A 7 1.59 -34.87 60.44
N TYR A 8 2.81 -34.60 60.94
CA TYR A 8 3.79 -33.82 60.19
C TYR A 8 4.16 -34.52 58.88
N LEU A 9 4.29 -35.85 58.88
CA LEU A 9 4.56 -36.63 57.67
C LEU A 9 3.42 -36.48 56.64
N MET A 10 2.16 -36.59 57.07
CA MET A 10 1.01 -36.40 56.18
C MET A 10 0.91 -34.98 55.64
N LEU A 11 1.20 -33.97 56.47
CA LEU A 11 1.22 -32.58 56.03
C LEU A 11 2.31 -32.35 54.97
N PHE A 12 3.49 -32.93 55.18
CA PHE A 12 4.60 -32.85 54.23
C PHE A 12 4.25 -33.52 52.90
N ILE A 13 3.56 -34.67 52.95
CA ILE A 13 3.07 -35.37 51.74
C ILE A 13 2.04 -34.53 50.99
N LEU A 14 1.09 -33.89 51.68
CA LEU A 14 0.10 -33.03 51.03
C LEU A 14 0.71 -31.77 50.41
N ILE A 15 1.65 -31.13 51.11
CA ILE A 15 2.42 -30.01 50.56
C ILE A 15 3.19 -30.47 49.32
N GLY A 16 3.85 -31.63 49.39
CA GLY A 16 4.55 -32.24 48.26
C GLY A 16 3.64 -32.52 47.06
N LEU A 17 2.43 -33.06 47.28
CA LEU A 17 1.43 -33.28 46.22
C LEU A 17 0.93 -31.97 45.61
N THR A 18 0.80 -30.91 46.40
CA THR A 18 0.37 -29.60 45.92
C THR A 18 1.44 -28.99 45.01
N PHE A 19 2.71 -29.03 45.41
CA PHE A 19 3.83 -28.59 44.59
C PHE A 19 4.01 -29.46 43.33
N TYR A 20 3.82 -30.77 43.44
CA TYR A 20 3.84 -31.67 42.29
C TYR A 20 2.76 -31.31 41.27
N ASN A 21 1.53 -31.03 41.72
CA ASN A 21 0.44 -30.67 40.83
C ASN A 21 0.67 -29.30 40.17
N LEU A 22 1.22 -28.32 40.91
CA LEU A 22 1.62 -27.03 40.36
C LEU A 22 2.70 -27.19 39.27
N GLY A 23 3.72 -28.01 39.53
CA GLY A 23 4.76 -28.34 38.58
C GLY A 23 4.22 -29.07 37.34
N TYR A 24 3.30 -30.01 37.53
CA TYR A 24 2.64 -30.75 36.46
C TYR A 24 1.79 -29.85 35.56
N GLN A 25 1.00 -28.93 36.13
CA GLN A 25 0.22 -27.95 35.36
C GLN A 25 1.12 -26.99 34.58
N SER A 26 2.21 -26.51 35.20
CA SER A 26 3.22 -25.71 34.51
C SER A 26 3.85 -26.47 33.34
N GLN A 27 4.13 -27.76 33.53
CA GLN A 27 4.70 -28.61 32.48
C GLN A 27 3.69 -28.87 31.36
N LEU A 28 2.41 -29.13 31.66
CA LEU A 28 1.37 -29.28 30.64
C LEU A 28 1.17 -28.00 29.83
N HIS A 29 1.23 -26.83 30.45
CA HIS A 29 1.17 -25.55 29.74
C HIS A 29 2.38 -25.36 28.81
N GLN A 30 3.58 -25.70 29.28
CA GLN A 30 4.80 -25.70 28.45
C GLN A 30 4.70 -26.71 27.30
N ILE A 31 4.14 -27.89 27.54
CA ILE A 31 3.89 -28.90 26.49
C ILE A 31 2.83 -28.41 25.50
N GLN A 32 1.77 -27.73 25.93
CA GLN A 32 0.78 -27.14 25.02
C GLN A 32 1.39 -26.06 24.13
N LEU A 33 2.24 -25.19 24.68
CA LEU A 33 2.99 -24.20 23.90
C LEU A 33 3.96 -24.88 22.93
N GLN A 34 4.67 -25.90 23.39
CA GLN A 34 5.58 -26.67 22.54
C GLN A 34 4.87 -27.53 21.51
N THR A 35 3.65 -28.00 21.74
CA THR A 35 2.91 -28.85 20.78
C THR A 35 2.09 -28.03 19.80
N ASN A 36 1.90 -26.73 20.05
CA ASN A 36 1.23 -25.85 19.11
C ASN A 36 2.16 -25.60 17.89
N PRO A 37 1.86 -26.17 16.72
CA PRO A 37 2.73 -26.05 15.55
C PRO A 37 2.84 -24.60 15.07
N VAL A 38 1.83 -23.76 15.32
CA VAL A 38 1.84 -22.34 14.98
C VAL A 38 2.83 -21.59 15.88
N HIS A 39 2.80 -21.84 17.20
CA HIS A 39 3.74 -21.23 18.13
C HIS A 39 5.19 -21.63 17.81
N GLN A 40 5.45 -22.93 17.59
CA GLN A 40 6.77 -23.40 17.17
C GLN A 40 7.23 -22.74 15.86
N TYR A 41 6.34 -22.64 14.87
CA TYR A 41 6.65 -22.00 13.59
C TYR A 41 6.97 -20.52 13.76
N LEU A 42 6.18 -19.80 14.56
CA LEU A 42 6.39 -18.37 14.83
C LEU A 42 7.71 -18.13 15.57
N HIS A 43 7.97 -18.92 16.61
CA HIS A 43 9.18 -18.80 17.40
C HIS A 43 10.43 -19.14 16.56
N LYS A 44 10.38 -20.23 15.80
CA LYS A 44 11.50 -20.68 14.96
C LYS A 44 11.82 -19.72 13.81
N ASN A 45 10.81 -19.20 13.12
CA ASN A 45 11.03 -18.38 11.91
C ASN A 45 11.13 -16.89 12.20
N TYR A 46 10.52 -16.41 13.29
CA TYR A 46 10.42 -14.98 13.57
C TYR A 46 10.86 -14.58 14.98
N GLY A 47 11.16 -15.53 15.87
CA GLY A 47 11.56 -15.25 17.25
C GLY A 47 10.43 -14.64 18.09
N VAL A 48 9.17 -14.95 17.77
CA VAL A 48 7.98 -14.44 18.46
C VAL A 48 7.03 -15.59 18.81
N ASP A 49 6.28 -15.40 19.89
CA ASP A 49 5.44 -16.45 20.48
C ASP A 49 3.98 -16.40 20.03
N SER A 50 3.60 -15.33 19.33
CA SER A 50 2.23 -15.10 18.87
C SER A 50 2.20 -14.23 17.61
N ILE A 51 1.08 -14.29 16.89
CA ILE A 51 0.83 -13.45 15.71
C ILE A 51 0.83 -11.96 16.10
N ASP A 52 0.29 -11.61 17.27
CA ASP A 52 0.28 -10.22 17.74
C ASP A 52 1.70 -9.68 17.98
N GLN A 53 2.59 -10.50 18.55
CA GLN A 53 4.01 -10.15 18.67
C GLN A 53 4.70 -10.02 17.29
N LEU A 54 4.33 -10.88 16.32
CA LEU A 54 4.84 -10.77 14.95
C LEU A 54 4.42 -9.45 14.29
N ILE A 55 3.15 -9.06 14.43
CA ILE A 55 2.61 -7.81 13.89
C ILE A 55 3.36 -6.62 14.50
N GLN A 56 3.59 -6.62 15.83
CA GLN A 56 4.34 -5.54 16.48
C GLN A 56 5.79 -5.48 16.04
N LYS A 57 6.45 -6.64 15.88
CA LYS A 57 7.81 -6.70 15.34
C LYS A 57 7.89 -6.02 13.97
N TYR A 58 6.98 -6.35 13.05
CA TYR A 58 6.98 -5.73 11.72
C TYR A 58 6.61 -4.25 11.72
N LYS A 59 5.71 -3.81 12.60
CA LYS A 59 5.41 -2.39 12.79
C LYS A 59 6.65 -1.62 13.22
N LEU A 60 7.40 -2.13 14.20
CA LEU A 60 8.62 -1.51 14.69
C LEU A 60 9.72 -1.47 13.61
N GLU A 61 9.94 -2.58 12.89
CA GLU A 61 10.89 -2.63 11.78
C GLU A 61 10.55 -1.64 10.67
N THR A 62 9.26 -1.47 10.36
CA THR A 62 8.79 -0.51 9.36
C THR A 62 9.01 0.93 9.83
N TYR A 63 8.71 1.23 11.08
CA TYR A 63 8.94 2.55 11.67
C TYR A 63 10.42 2.95 11.62
N GLU A 64 11.33 2.04 12.00
CA GLU A 64 12.78 2.31 11.94
C GLU A 64 13.27 2.49 10.50
N LYS A 65 12.73 1.74 9.53
CA LYS A 65 13.03 1.95 8.10
C LYS A 65 12.61 3.33 7.62
N ILE A 66 11.37 3.75 7.90
CA ILE A 66 10.86 5.08 7.55
C ILE A 66 11.72 6.17 8.20
N LYS A 67 12.00 6.03 9.49
CA LYS A 67 12.83 6.97 10.24
C LYS A 67 14.24 7.09 9.64
N SER A 68 14.82 5.98 9.20
CA SER A 68 16.14 5.99 8.53
C SER A 68 16.09 6.62 7.14
N SER A 69 15.01 6.43 6.36
CA SER A 69 14.92 6.93 4.98
C SER A 69 14.65 8.44 4.90
N ILE A 70 14.18 9.05 5.99
CA ILE A 70 13.93 10.50 6.08
C ILE A 70 15.00 11.25 6.87
N ALA A 71 16.07 10.58 7.30
CA ALA A 71 17.07 11.15 8.21
C ALA A 71 17.76 12.41 7.66
N ASP A 72 17.83 12.57 6.34
CA ASP A 72 18.44 13.73 5.66
C ASP A 72 17.48 14.91 5.44
N LEU A 73 16.18 14.74 5.74
CA LEU A 73 15.20 15.81 5.62
C LEU A 73 15.32 16.83 6.77
N PRO A 74 14.87 18.08 6.59
CA PRO A 74 14.71 19.01 7.69
C PRO A 74 13.88 18.43 8.85
N ILE A 75 14.27 18.74 10.10
CA ILE A 75 13.71 18.11 11.32
C ILE A 75 12.20 18.32 11.48
N ASP A 76 11.68 19.44 11.00
CA ASP A 76 10.24 19.76 10.97
C ASP A 76 9.47 18.82 10.03
N ILE A 77 10.03 18.53 8.85
CA ILE A 77 9.48 17.55 7.92
C ILE A 77 9.55 16.15 8.54
N GLN A 78 10.67 15.76 9.15
CA GLN A 78 10.80 14.46 9.80
C GLN A 78 9.72 14.26 10.89
N ASN A 79 9.53 15.24 11.76
CA ASN A 79 8.52 15.19 12.83
C ASN A 79 7.09 15.11 12.28
N GLN A 80 6.80 15.84 11.20
CA GLN A 80 5.50 15.78 10.54
C GLN A 80 5.21 14.38 9.99
N TYR A 81 6.20 13.71 9.39
CA TYR A 81 6.04 12.34 8.91
C TYR A 81 5.92 11.35 10.07
N LEU A 82 6.83 11.40 11.06
CA LEU A 82 6.87 10.43 12.17
C LEU A 82 5.64 10.49 13.09
N SER A 83 5.06 11.68 13.30
CA SER A 83 3.86 11.83 14.14
C SER A 83 2.65 11.04 13.60
N ARG A 84 2.54 10.85 12.28
CA ARG A 84 1.46 10.05 11.67
C ARG A 84 1.57 8.55 11.97
N TYR A 85 2.75 8.09 12.38
CA TYR A 85 3.01 6.67 12.68
C TYR A 85 3.11 6.39 14.17
N GLN A 86 3.11 7.40 15.04
CA GLN A 86 3.22 7.22 16.50
C GLN A 86 2.06 6.41 17.08
N ASP A 87 0.84 6.63 16.60
CA ASP A 87 -0.36 5.92 17.06
C ASP A 87 -0.37 4.43 16.68
N ILE A 88 0.48 4.02 15.73
CA ILE A 88 0.58 2.63 15.26
C ILE A 88 1.41 1.78 16.23
N ILE A 89 2.26 2.41 17.04
CA ILE A 89 3.23 1.81 17.98
C ILE A 89 2.71 1.90 19.42
N GLU A 90 1.40 1.79 19.66
CA GLU A 90 0.96 1.57 21.03
C GLU A 90 1.43 0.18 21.51
N PRO A 91 2.10 0.10 22.67
CA PRO A 91 2.55 -1.17 23.22
C PRO A 91 1.32 -2.04 23.50
N ILE A 92 1.34 -3.30 23.02
CA ILE A 92 0.34 -4.29 23.44
C ILE A 92 0.39 -4.34 24.96
N GLU A 93 -0.73 -4.03 25.63
CA GLU A 93 -0.90 -4.31 27.05
C GLU A 93 -0.81 -5.84 27.27
N THR A 94 0.42 -6.32 27.43
CA THR A 94 0.79 -7.69 27.84
C THR A 94 0.11 -8.13 29.13
N LYS A 95 -0.49 -7.18 29.87
CA LYS A 95 -1.27 -7.38 31.08
C LYS A 95 -2.43 -8.38 30.91
N ARG A 96 -3.12 -8.39 29.76
CA ARG A 96 -4.37 -9.17 29.62
C ARG A 96 -4.15 -10.69 29.54
N TYR A 97 -3.04 -11.14 28.95
CA TYR A 97 -2.74 -12.57 28.80
C TYR A 97 -2.19 -13.17 30.10
N ILE A 98 -1.36 -12.41 30.82
CA ILE A 98 -0.76 -12.81 32.09
C ILE A 98 -1.83 -12.90 33.20
N GLU A 99 -2.83 -12.01 33.20
CA GLU A 99 -3.93 -12.07 34.18
C GLU A 99 -4.86 -13.28 33.99
N ALA A 100 -5.07 -13.74 32.76
CA ALA A 100 -5.94 -14.89 32.48
C ALA A 100 -5.31 -16.22 32.94
N SER A 101 -4.01 -16.42 32.69
CA SER A 101 -3.30 -17.64 33.12
C SER A 101 -3.08 -17.69 34.63
N MET A 102 -2.82 -16.55 35.28
CA MET A 102 -2.72 -16.48 36.74
C MET A 102 -4.07 -16.74 37.44
N LYS A 103 -5.19 -16.23 36.91
CA LYS A 103 -6.53 -16.52 37.46
C LYS A 103 -6.88 -18.01 37.39
N TYR A 104 -6.50 -18.69 36.31
CA TYR A 104 -6.78 -20.12 36.14
C TYR A 104 -6.02 -21.00 37.14
N ASN A 105 -4.74 -20.68 37.39
CA ASN A 105 -3.92 -21.38 38.39
C ASN A 105 -4.36 -21.10 39.83
N LEU A 106 -4.86 -19.89 40.10
CA LEU A 106 -5.35 -19.52 41.43
C LEU A 106 -6.66 -20.25 41.78
N ILE A 107 -7.57 -20.40 40.81
CA ILE A 107 -8.88 -21.04 41.02
C ILE A 107 -8.75 -22.57 41.16
N SER A 108 -7.82 -23.21 40.45
CA SER A 108 -7.62 -24.66 40.52
C SER A 108 -6.91 -25.13 41.80
N THR A 109 -6.09 -24.27 42.42
CA THR A 109 -5.31 -24.60 43.63
C THR A 109 -6.03 -24.28 44.94
N LEU A 110 -6.98 -23.34 44.92
CA LEU A 110 -7.76 -22.92 46.09
C LEU A 110 -8.46 -24.09 46.83
N PRO A 111 -9.11 -25.07 46.15
CA PRO A 111 -9.76 -26.18 46.83
C PRO A 111 -8.79 -27.07 47.61
N ILE A 112 -7.57 -27.28 47.08
CA ILE A 112 -6.52 -28.08 47.73
C ILE A 112 -6.00 -27.36 48.98
N LEU A 113 -5.83 -26.04 48.90
CA LEU A 113 -5.43 -25.20 50.02
C LEU A 113 -6.51 -25.17 51.13
N VAL A 114 -7.79 -25.07 50.75
CA VAL A 114 -8.91 -25.10 51.70
C VAL A 114 -8.98 -26.45 52.41
N VAL A 115 -8.84 -27.57 51.69
CA VAL A 115 -8.87 -28.91 52.29
C VAL A 115 -7.67 -29.16 53.21
N THR A 116 -6.46 -28.69 52.84
CA THR A 116 -5.27 -28.79 53.71
C THR A 116 -5.43 -27.98 54.99
N VAL A 117 -5.94 -26.75 54.90
CA VAL A 117 -6.18 -25.90 56.07
C VAL A 117 -7.28 -26.49 56.96
N LEU A 118 -8.37 -27.02 56.39
CA LEU A 118 -9.43 -27.69 57.15
C LEU A 118 -8.93 -28.98 57.83
N ALA A 119 -8.06 -29.75 57.16
CA ALA A 119 -7.43 -30.94 57.74
C ALA A 119 -6.46 -30.58 58.89
N LEU A 120 -5.73 -29.46 58.77
CA LEU A 120 -4.87 -28.94 59.83
C LEU A 120 -5.69 -28.47 61.03
N ILE A 121 -6.75 -27.69 60.80
CA ILE A 121 -7.68 -27.23 61.84
C ILE A 121 -8.32 -28.43 62.56
N TYR A 122 -8.76 -29.43 61.80
CA TYR A 122 -9.32 -30.66 62.36
C TYR A 122 -8.29 -31.45 63.19
N SER A 123 -7.04 -31.57 62.71
CA SER A 123 -5.94 -32.23 63.43
C SER A 123 -5.64 -31.56 64.77
N ILE A 124 -5.61 -30.22 64.80
CA ILE A 124 -5.41 -29.43 66.02
C ILE A 124 -6.60 -29.60 66.99
N LEU A 125 -7.83 -29.67 66.47
CA LEU A 125 -9.04 -29.86 67.28
C LEU A 125 -9.23 -31.31 67.76
N HIS A 126 -8.71 -32.31 67.03
CA HIS A 126 -8.86 -33.73 67.33
C HIS A 126 -8.15 -34.13 68.64
N ASP A 127 -7.09 -33.46 69.07
CA ASP A 127 -6.47 -33.73 70.37
C ASP A 127 -7.38 -33.43 71.57
N ARG A 128 -8.47 -32.67 71.36
CA ARG A 128 -9.50 -32.45 72.38
C ARG A 128 -10.63 -33.49 72.40
N VAL A 129 -10.68 -34.42 71.46
CA VAL A 129 -11.75 -35.43 71.37
C VAL A 129 -11.15 -36.84 71.44
N HIS A 130 -10.94 -37.34 72.65
CA HIS A 130 -10.44 -38.69 72.87
C HIS A 130 -11.50 -39.76 72.53
N GLY A 131 -11.14 -40.69 71.63
CA GLY A 131 -11.78 -42.01 71.57
C GLY A 131 -12.44 -42.45 70.26
N LYS A 132 -12.34 -41.71 69.15
CA LYS A 132 -13.13 -42.03 67.95
C LYS A 132 -12.30 -42.36 66.70
N LYS A 133 -11.79 -43.59 66.67
CA LYS A 133 -11.14 -44.22 65.48
C LYS A 133 -11.99 -44.13 64.20
N LYS A 134 -13.32 -44.05 64.33
CA LYS A 134 -14.27 -43.90 63.21
C LYS A 134 -14.10 -42.56 62.48
N GLU A 135 -13.64 -41.51 63.15
CA GLU A 135 -13.56 -40.17 62.56
C GLU A 135 -12.25 -40.00 61.77
N ILE A 136 -11.15 -40.61 62.20
CA ILE A 136 -9.90 -40.70 61.42
C ILE A 136 -10.14 -41.48 60.10
N LEU A 137 -10.88 -42.59 60.18
CA LEU A 137 -11.26 -43.35 58.99
C LEU A 137 -12.07 -42.50 58.02
N LEU A 138 -12.96 -41.64 58.54
CA LEU A 138 -13.77 -40.73 57.74
C LEU A 138 -12.93 -39.68 57.00
N VAL A 139 -11.89 -39.12 57.65
CA VAL A 139 -10.96 -38.17 57.02
C VAL A 139 -10.13 -38.83 55.92
N VAL A 140 -9.65 -40.05 56.14
CA VAL A 140 -8.91 -40.81 55.12
C VAL A 140 -9.80 -41.12 53.92
N ILE A 141 -11.06 -41.51 54.16
CA ILE A 141 -12.05 -41.73 53.10
C ILE A 141 -12.31 -40.42 52.33
N LEU A 142 -12.46 -39.29 53.01
CA LEU A 142 -12.64 -37.98 52.38
C LEU A 142 -11.45 -37.57 51.52
N LEU A 143 -10.21 -37.81 51.98
CA LEU A 143 -9.00 -37.53 51.20
C LEU A 143 -8.89 -38.43 49.97
N LEU A 144 -9.21 -39.73 50.11
CA LEU A 144 -9.22 -40.67 48.98
C LEU A 144 -10.30 -40.30 47.96
N ILE A 145 -11.51 -39.92 48.41
CA ILE A 145 -12.58 -39.45 47.54
C ILE A 145 -12.16 -38.17 46.82
N THR A 146 -11.54 -37.22 47.53
CA THR A 146 -11.07 -35.96 46.93
C THR A 146 -10.00 -36.24 45.87
N ALA A 147 -9.02 -37.11 46.16
CA ALA A 147 -7.98 -37.50 45.20
C ALA A 147 -8.56 -38.22 43.98
N LEU A 148 -9.54 -39.12 44.18
CA LEU A 148 -10.24 -39.82 43.10
C LEU A 148 -11.06 -38.86 42.22
N ILE A 149 -11.79 -37.92 42.84
CA ILE A 149 -12.55 -36.91 42.10
C ILE A 149 -11.59 -36.00 41.33
N SER A 150 -10.50 -35.54 41.93
CA SER A 150 -9.49 -34.73 41.24
C SER A 150 -8.82 -35.47 40.09
N HIS A 151 -8.51 -36.76 40.24
CA HIS A 151 -7.97 -37.60 39.17
C HIS A 151 -9.01 -37.79 38.05
N GLN A 152 -10.26 -38.09 38.38
CA GLN A 152 -11.34 -38.26 37.41
C GLN A 152 -11.64 -36.97 36.65
N VAL A 153 -11.66 -35.82 37.32
CA VAL A 153 -11.82 -34.50 36.67
C VAL A 153 -10.63 -34.18 35.77
N GLY A 154 -9.41 -34.48 36.20
CA GLY A 154 -8.20 -34.29 35.39
C GLY A 154 -8.16 -35.20 34.16
N VAL A 155 -8.52 -36.48 34.31
CA VAL A 155 -8.62 -37.43 33.20
C VAL A 155 -9.75 -37.05 32.26
N ALA A 156 -10.94 -36.71 32.76
CA ALA A 156 -12.06 -36.27 31.93
C ALA A 156 -11.70 -35.02 31.12
N GLN A 157 -11.02 -34.03 31.71
CA GLN A 157 -10.54 -32.85 30.99
C GLN A 157 -9.42 -33.17 29.98
N ALA A 158 -8.57 -34.17 30.25
CA ALA A 158 -7.51 -34.58 29.33
C ALA A 158 -7.99 -35.53 28.21
N SER A 159 -9.08 -36.28 28.39
CA SER A 159 -9.51 -37.35 27.49
C SER A 159 -10.74 -37.03 26.63
N THR A 160 -11.43 -35.91 26.83
CA THR A 160 -12.64 -35.58 26.05
C THR A 160 -12.47 -34.45 25.04
N GLY A 161 -11.24 -33.99 24.80
CA GLY A 161 -10.95 -33.15 23.65
C GLY A 161 -10.90 -33.95 22.35
N THR A 162 -11.96 -34.67 21.97
CA THR A 162 -12.16 -34.91 20.54
C THR A 162 -12.24 -33.53 19.92
N ILE A 163 -11.16 -33.09 19.27
CA ILE A 163 -11.15 -31.86 18.50
C ILE A 163 -12.19 -32.08 17.43
N HIS A 164 -13.40 -31.59 17.69
CA HIS A 164 -14.45 -31.58 16.71
C HIS A 164 -14.02 -30.50 15.72
N ILE A 165 -13.28 -30.92 14.70
CA ILE A 165 -13.08 -30.14 13.48
C ILE A 165 -14.46 -30.11 12.84
N GLY A 166 -15.33 -29.22 13.31
CA GLY A 166 -16.59 -28.93 12.65
C GLY A 166 -16.27 -28.53 11.20
N SER A 167 -17.19 -28.72 10.26
CA SER A 167 -16.98 -28.30 8.88
C SER A 167 -16.56 -26.82 8.75
N GLU A 168 -16.91 -25.99 9.76
CA GLU A 168 -16.46 -24.60 9.91
C GLU A 168 -14.96 -24.43 10.19
N ALA A 169 -14.24 -25.46 10.63
CA ALA A 169 -12.79 -25.41 10.78
C ALA A 169 -12.04 -25.43 9.43
N PHE A 170 -12.76 -25.61 8.32
CA PHE A 170 -12.24 -25.46 6.95
C PHE A 170 -12.72 -24.18 6.27
N VAL A 171 -13.02 -23.10 7.02
CA VAL A 171 -13.27 -21.78 6.41
C VAL A 171 -12.12 -21.47 5.48
N LYS A 172 -12.40 -21.53 4.19
CA LYS A 172 -11.43 -21.23 3.15
C LYS A 172 -11.23 -19.71 3.09
N PRO A 173 -10.07 -19.23 2.60
CA PRO A 173 -9.72 -17.81 2.61
C PRO A 173 -10.63 -16.91 1.74
N ALA A 174 -11.60 -17.48 1.03
CA ALA A 174 -12.49 -16.77 0.12
C ALA A 174 -13.84 -17.49 0.01
N SER A 175 -14.87 -16.77 -0.45
CA SER A 175 -16.22 -17.29 -0.66
C SER A 175 -16.26 -18.34 -1.78
N TYR A 176 -15.43 -18.16 -2.81
CA TYR A 176 -15.13 -19.16 -3.83
C TYR A 176 -13.63 -19.23 -4.09
N ILE A 177 -13.15 -20.43 -4.41
CA ILE A 177 -11.79 -20.67 -4.90
C ILE A 177 -11.87 -21.25 -6.30
N ILE A 178 -11.22 -20.58 -7.25
CA ILE A 178 -11.01 -21.09 -8.59
C ILE A 178 -9.67 -21.82 -8.60
N GLN A 179 -9.72 -23.12 -8.87
CA GLN A 179 -8.54 -23.96 -8.96
C GLN A 179 -8.38 -24.47 -10.39
N GLY A 180 -7.24 -24.14 -11.00
CA GLY A 180 -6.80 -24.70 -12.25
C GLY A 180 -6.04 -26.01 -12.08
N ILE A 181 -6.20 -26.93 -13.03
CA ILE A 181 -5.38 -28.13 -13.19
C ILE A 181 -4.81 -28.06 -14.61
N ASP A 182 -3.50 -27.89 -14.67
CA ASP A 182 -2.69 -28.00 -15.88
C ASP A 182 -2.41 -29.49 -16.16
N THR A 183 -2.86 -29.99 -17.31
CA THR A 183 -2.78 -31.41 -17.69
C THR A 183 -1.69 -31.71 -18.71
N ASP A 184 -1.17 -30.70 -19.41
CA ASP A 184 -0.12 -30.85 -20.43
C ASP A 184 1.24 -30.22 -20.04
N GLY A 185 1.28 -29.44 -18.97
CA GLY A 185 2.49 -28.87 -18.37
C GLY A 185 2.93 -27.53 -18.96
N ASP A 186 2.07 -26.82 -19.69
CA ASP A 186 2.38 -25.53 -20.29
C ASP A 186 2.28 -24.34 -19.30
N GLY A 187 1.81 -24.60 -18.07
CA GLY A 187 1.60 -23.62 -17.01
C GLY A 187 0.23 -22.94 -17.04
N VAL A 188 -0.64 -23.28 -17.98
CA VAL A 188 -2.03 -22.81 -18.12
C VAL A 188 -2.98 -23.91 -17.66
N ALA A 189 -4.09 -23.53 -17.02
CA ALA A 189 -5.05 -24.51 -16.51
C ALA A 189 -6.01 -25.00 -17.60
N ASP A 190 -6.04 -26.31 -17.83
CA ASP A 190 -6.98 -26.98 -18.75
C ASP A 190 -8.34 -27.29 -18.12
N ILE A 191 -8.33 -27.67 -16.83
CA ILE A 191 -9.54 -28.01 -16.08
C ILE A 191 -9.67 -27.02 -14.92
N ILE A 192 -10.76 -26.27 -14.94
CA ILE A 192 -11.04 -25.21 -13.98
C ILE A 192 -12.21 -25.63 -13.09
N LYS A 193 -12.04 -25.49 -11.78
CA LYS A 193 -13.04 -25.82 -10.76
C LYS A 193 -13.37 -24.60 -9.92
N ALA A 194 -14.66 -24.31 -9.74
CA ALA A 194 -15.16 -23.37 -8.74
C ALA A 194 -15.54 -24.14 -7.47
N ILE A 195 -14.78 -23.91 -6.40
CA ILE A 195 -14.95 -24.59 -5.12
C ILE A 195 -15.57 -23.61 -4.12
N ASN A 196 -16.71 -24.00 -3.55
CA ASN A 196 -17.40 -23.21 -2.54
C ASN A 196 -16.55 -23.11 -1.27
N GLY A 197 -16.31 -21.90 -0.78
CA GLY A 197 -15.49 -21.64 0.39
C GLY A 197 -16.13 -22.09 1.71
N THR A 198 -17.45 -22.23 1.75
CA THR A 198 -18.22 -22.64 2.93
C THR A 198 -18.36 -24.16 3.00
N THR A 199 -18.74 -24.81 1.89
CA THR A 199 -19.00 -26.26 1.87
C THR A 199 -17.76 -27.08 1.50
N GLY A 200 -16.76 -26.46 0.86
CA GLY A 200 -15.59 -27.13 0.31
C GLY A 200 -15.87 -27.98 -0.94
N GLN A 201 -17.12 -28.02 -1.42
CA GLN A 201 -17.53 -28.80 -2.58
C GLN A 201 -17.23 -28.07 -3.90
N VAL A 202 -17.09 -28.82 -4.98
CA VAL A 202 -16.99 -28.27 -6.34
C VAL A 202 -18.42 -27.97 -6.81
N ASP A 203 -18.76 -26.69 -6.90
CA ASP A 203 -20.08 -26.25 -7.36
C ASP A 203 -20.16 -26.24 -8.90
N TYR A 204 -19.02 -25.98 -9.57
CA TYR A 204 -18.91 -25.96 -11.03
C TYR A 204 -17.52 -26.40 -11.50
N SER A 205 -17.45 -27.05 -12.66
CA SER A 205 -16.19 -27.43 -13.32
C SER A 205 -16.35 -27.36 -14.83
N GLY A 206 -15.31 -26.90 -15.53
CA GLY A 206 -15.29 -26.82 -17.00
C GLY A 206 -13.89 -26.60 -17.54
N THR A 207 -13.77 -26.48 -18.85
CA THR A 207 -12.50 -26.18 -19.55
C THR A 207 -12.39 -24.72 -20.00
N ASP A 208 -13.50 -23.97 -19.96
CA ASP A 208 -13.50 -22.53 -20.24
C ASP A 208 -13.44 -21.73 -18.94
N ALA A 209 -12.27 -21.17 -18.63
CA ALA A 209 -12.04 -20.46 -17.39
C ALA A 209 -12.97 -19.24 -17.23
N ALA A 210 -13.29 -18.53 -18.31
CA ALA A 210 -14.20 -17.38 -18.27
C ALA A 210 -15.57 -17.78 -17.73
N THR A 211 -16.13 -18.89 -18.20
CA THR A 211 -17.41 -19.42 -17.70
C THR A 211 -17.35 -19.89 -16.25
N VAL A 212 -16.28 -20.59 -15.83
CA VAL A 212 -16.15 -21.05 -14.44
C VAL A 212 -15.97 -19.89 -13.45
N ILE A 213 -15.16 -18.89 -13.81
CA ILE A 213 -14.93 -17.69 -12.97
C ILE A 213 -16.22 -16.88 -12.88
N GLN A 214 -16.90 -16.65 -14.01
CA GLN A 214 -18.15 -15.90 -14.03
C GLN A 214 -19.24 -16.59 -13.18
N TYR A 215 -19.33 -17.92 -13.23
CA TYR A 215 -20.24 -18.67 -12.35
C TYR A 215 -20.01 -18.36 -10.86
N ALA A 216 -18.75 -18.37 -10.42
CA ALA A 216 -18.41 -18.09 -9.02
C ALA A 216 -18.72 -16.64 -8.62
N ILE A 217 -18.51 -15.69 -9.53
CA ILE A 217 -18.88 -14.28 -9.33
C ILE A 217 -20.41 -14.17 -9.19
N ASP A 218 -21.17 -14.77 -10.11
CA ASP A 218 -22.64 -14.66 -10.13
C ASP A 218 -23.29 -15.35 -8.92
N ALA A 219 -22.68 -16.42 -8.39
CA ALA A 219 -23.14 -17.09 -7.17
C ALA A 219 -23.08 -16.21 -5.90
N LEU A 220 -22.28 -15.13 -5.94
CA LEU A 220 -22.11 -14.16 -4.85
C LEU A 220 -22.99 -12.91 -4.98
N LEU A 221 -23.83 -12.82 -6.02
CA LEU A 221 -24.77 -11.71 -6.18
C LEU A 221 -25.64 -11.52 -4.95
N GLY A 222 -25.64 -10.29 -4.42
CA GLY A 222 -26.37 -9.89 -3.21
C GLY A 222 -25.80 -10.37 -1.88
N LYS A 223 -24.75 -11.18 -1.87
CA LYS A 223 -24.18 -11.79 -0.65
C LYS A 223 -22.86 -11.18 -0.22
N TRP A 224 -22.25 -10.36 -1.08
CA TRP A 224 -20.85 -9.92 -0.96
C TRP A 224 -19.90 -11.13 -0.93
N GLY A 225 -18.64 -10.93 -1.23
CA GLY A 225 -17.69 -12.03 -1.10
C GLY A 225 -16.43 -11.85 -1.92
N THR A 226 -15.65 -12.91 -1.97
CA THR A 226 -14.38 -12.93 -2.71
C THR A 226 -14.27 -14.21 -3.51
N VAL A 227 -13.82 -14.06 -4.75
CA VAL A 227 -13.35 -15.14 -5.61
C VAL A 227 -11.82 -15.13 -5.59
N LEU A 228 -11.22 -16.20 -5.10
CA LEU A 228 -9.76 -16.38 -5.07
C LEU A 228 -9.32 -17.27 -6.24
N LEU A 229 -8.43 -16.75 -7.08
CA LEU A 229 -7.82 -17.45 -8.20
C LEU A 229 -6.54 -18.17 -7.75
N LYS A 230 -6.37 -19.41 -8.24
CA LYS A 230 -5.18 -20.24 -8.02
C LYS A 230 -4.70 -20.86 -9.33
N GLY A 231 -3.69 -20.24 -9.94
CA GLY A 231 -3.09 -20.63 -11.21
C GLY A 231 -3.29 -19.59 -12.32
N SER A 232 -2.90 -19.98 -13.52
CA SER A 232 -3.01 -19.18 -14.74
C SER A 232 -4.16 -19.69 -15.60
N PHE A 233 -4.93 -18.75 -16.17
CA PHE A 233 -6.19 -19.05 -16.85
C PHE A 233 -6.26 -18.32 -18.19
N GLU A 234 -6.43 -19.07 -19.28
CA GLU A 234 -6.80 -18.50 -20.57
C GLU A 234 -8.31 -18.28 -20.63
N LEU A 235 -8.71 -17.06 -20.98
CA LEU A 235 -10.09 -16.65 -21.07
C LEU A 235 -10.54 -16.67 -22.54
N SER A 236 -11.67 -17.31 -22.82
CA SER A 236 -12.30 -17.24 -24.15
C SER A 236 -13.03 -15.92 -24.41
N ARG A 237 -13.31 -15.16 -23.35
CA ARG A 237 -14.02 -13.88 -23.32
C ARG A 237 -13.80 -13.13 -22.00
N GLY A 238 -14.14 -11.86 -21.94
CA GLY A 238 -14.10 -11.03 -20.74
C GLY A 238 -15.06 -11.48 -19.65
N ILE A 239 -14.70 -11.20 -18.39
CA ILE A 239 -15.54 -11.45 -17.22
C ILE A 239 -16.10 -10.13 -16.66
N THR A 240 -17.26 -10.20 -16.02
CA THR A 240 -17.88 -9.07 -15.33
C THR A 240 -17.78 -9.23 -13.82
N LEU A 241 -17.11 -8.29 -13.15
CA LEU A 241 -17.07 -8.18 -11.70
C LEU A 241 -18.13 -7.20 -11.21
N TRP A 242 -19.05 -7.70 -10.40
CA TRP A 242 -20.13 -6.90 -9.83
C TRP A 242 -19.69 -6.16 -8.57
N CYS A 243 -20.35 -5.04 -8.29
CA CYS A 243 -20.23 -4.31 -7.04
C CYS A 243 -20.36 -5.22 -5.79
N GLY A 244 -19.46 -5.06 -4.82
CA GLY A 244 -19.45 -5.83 -3.58
C GLY A 244 -18.80 -7.22 -3.66
N ILE A 245 -18.27 -7.59 -4.84
CA ILE A 245 -17.53 -8.83 -5.05
C ILE A 245 -16.05 -8.48 -5.28
N GLY A 246 -15.18 -9.19 -4.58
CA GLY A 246 -13.74 -9.13 -4.77
C GLY A 246 -13.23 -10.22 -5.70
N LEU A 247 -12.22 -9.90 -6.50
CA LEU A 247 -11.44 -10.86 -7.27
C LEU A 247 -9.98 -10.77 -6.85
N ARG A 248 -9.39 -11.89 -6.43
CA ARG A 248 -8.05 -11.88 -5.85
C ARG A 248 -7.22 -13.06 -6.35
N GLY A 249 -5.94 -12.85 -6.64
CA GLY A 249 -4.96 -13.94 -6.75
C GLY A 249 -4.26 -14.23 -5.41
N MET A 250 -3.51 -15.31 -5.32
CA MET A 250 -2.66 -15.60 -4.17
C MET A 250 -1.40 -14.73 -4.11
N LYS A 251 -0.90 -14.27 -5.25
CA LYS A 251 0.32 -13.47 -5.33
C LYS A 251 0.31 -12.60 -6.60
N ALA A 252 0.66 -11.33 -6.47
CA ALA A 252 0.99 -10.48 -7.61
C ALA A 252 2.28 -10.94 -8.27
N GLY A 253 2.31 -11.00 -9.61
CA GLY A 253 3.52 -11.42 -10.35
C GLY A 253 4.66 -10.44 -10.25
N TRP A 254 4.37 -9.21 -9.85
CA TRP A 254 5.37 -8.18 -9.68
C TRP A 254 6.21 -8.42 -8.43
N ASP A 255 7.47 -8.77 -8.64
CA ASP A 255 8.50 -8.74 -7.61
C ASP A 255 9.25 -7.41 -7.68
N ASP A 256 9.03 -6.56 -6.67
CA ASP A 256 9.64 -5.23 -6.52
C ASP A 256 11.17 -5.25 -6.62
N THR A 257 11.81 -6.39 -6.35
CA THR A 257 13.27 -6.50 -6.39
C THR A 257 13.81 -6.82 -7.77
N THR A 258 13.11 -7.64 -8.55
CA THR A 258 13.63 -8.15 -9.83
C THR A 258 13.03 -7.47 -11.05
N HIS A 259 11.91 -6.74 -10.90
CA HIS A 259 11.14 -6.15 -12.01
C HIS A 259 10.78 -7.19 -13.10
N ASN A 260 10.80 -8.49 -12.75
CA ASN A 260 10.42 -9.57 -13.64
C ASN A 260 8.96 -9.92 -13.37
N LEU A 261 8.22 -10.21 -14.44
CA LEU A 261 6.89 -10.79 -14.38
C LEU A 261 7.03 -12.20 -13.80
N GLY A 262 6.93 -12.32 -12.48
CA GLY A 262 6.94 -13.60 -11.79
C GLY A 262 5.67 -14.39 -12.11
N ILE A 263 5.79 -15.72 -12.01
CA ILE A 263 4.65 -16.64 -12.10
C ILE A 263 3.64 -16.22 -11.02
N CYS A 264 2.49 -15.72 -11.45
CA CYS A 264 1.38 -15.31 -10.61
C CYS A 264 0.07 -15.89 -11.09
N ASP A 265 -0.94 -15.78 -10.24
CA ASP A 265 -2.30 -16.04 -10.66
C ASP A 265 -2.64 -15.01 -11.76
N THR A 266 -2.86 -15.52 -12.97
CA THR A 266 -2.87 -14.68 -14.18
C THR A 266 -4.11 -14.96 -15.00
N LEU A 267 -4.75 -13.91 -15.50
CA LEU A 267 -5.77 -13.98 -16.53
C LEU A 267 -5.17 -13.59 -17.87
N TYR A 268 -5.22 -14.50 -18.85
CA TYR A 268 -4.84 -14.24 -20.24
C TYR A 268 -6.09 -13.98 -21.07
N GLY A 269 -6.12 -12.90 -21.83
CA GLY A 269 -7.26 -12.57 -22.70
C GLY A 269 -6.85 -11.91 -23.99
N ASP A 270 -6.76 -12.69 -25.07
CA ASP A 270 -6.42 -12.20 -26.42
C ASP A 270 -7.66 -12.02 -27.32
N PHE A 271 -8.61 -11.19 -26.87
CA PHE A 271 -9.87 -10.89 -27.56
C PHE A 271 -10.16 -9.38 -27.56
N ASN A 272 -11.02 -8.88 -28.45
CA ASN A 272 -11.28 -7.45 -28.60
C ASN A 272 -12.39 -6.91 -27.67
N GLU A 273 -12.26 -7.19 -26.37
CA GLU A 273 -13.11 -6.70 -25.28
C GLU A 273 -12.31 -6.67 -23.96
N PRO A 274 -12.77 -5.95 -22.92
CA PRO A 274 -12.05 -5.89 -21.65
C PRO A 274 -11.90 -7.27 -21.00
N ILE A 275 -10.71 -7.58 -20.48
CA ILE A 275 -10.46 -8.83 -19.76
C ILE A 275 -11.32 -8.88 -18.49
N ILE A 276 -11.34 -7.78 -17.73
CA ILE A 276 -12.24 -7.59 -16.59
C ILE A 276 -13.06 -6.31 -16.80
N THR A 277 -14.39 -6.43 -16.78
CA THR A 277 -15.29 -5.27 -16.67
C THR A 277 -15.82 -5.17 -15.25
N VAL A 278 -15.58 -4.04 -14.58
CA VAL A 278 -16.20 -3.72 -13.29
C VAL A 278 -17.41 -2.84 -13.55
N LYS A 279 -18.59 -3.26 -13.10
CA LYS A 279 -19.82 -2.46 -13.25
C LYS A 279 -20.80 -2.67 -12.12
N ARG A 280 -21.73 -1.73 -12.00
CA ARG A 280 -22.83 -1.84 -11.05
C ARG A 280 -23.82 -2.91 -11.53
N HIS A 281 -24.27 -3.74 -10.61
CA HIS A 281 -25.35 -4.67 -10.91
C HIS A 281 -26.70 -3.92 -10.97
N PRO A 282 -27.56 -4.17 -11.98
CA PRO A 282 -28.80 -3.41 -12.18
C PRO A 282 -29.75 -3.48 -10.97
N ASP A 283 -29.80 -4.61 -10.27
CA ASP A 283 -30.70 -4.81 -9.13
C ASP A 283 -30.19 -4.23 -7.79
N TYR A 284 -28.93 -3.77 -7.72
CA TYR A 284 -28.30 -3.34 -6.46
C TYR A 284 -27.96 -1.83 -6.47
N SER A 285 -28.96 -1.01 -6.80
CA SER A 285 -28.81 0.43 -7.00
C SER A 285 -28.72 1.29 -5.71
N THR A 286 -28.73 0.69 -4.53
CA THR A 286 -28.71 1.41 -3.23
C THR A 286 -27.57 1.03 -2.30
N ILE A 287 -26.81 -0.02 -2.64
CA ILE A 287 -25.74 -0.54 -1.77
C ILE A 287 -24.46 0.23 -2.05
N GLY A 288 -23.73 0.61 -0.98
CA GLY A 288 -22.38 1.15 -1.09
C GLY A 288 -21.50 0.17 -1.85
N VAL A 289 -20.89 0.65 -2.92
CA VAL A 289 -20.21 -0.17 -3.92
C VAL A 289 -18.75 -0.29 -3.52
N PHE A 290 -18.22 -1.52 -3.40
CA PHE A 290 -16.80 -1.75 -3.02
C PHE A 290 -16.23 -2.98 -3.75
N PRO A 291 -16.14 -3.00 -5.09
CA PRO A 291 -15.41 -4.05 -5.76
C PRO A 291 -13.92 -3.87 -5.49
N TYR A 292 -13.22 -4.99 -5.28
CA TYR A 292 -11.77 -4.95 -5.12
C TYR A 292 -11.11 -5.99 -6.01
N ILE A 293 -9.98 -5.61 -6.63
CA ILE A 293 -9.15 -6.52 -7.40
C ILE A 293 -7.75 -6.47 -6.80
N ALA A 294 -7.21 -7.63 -6.41
CA ALA A 294 -5.93 -7.66 -5.73
C ALA A 294 -5.04 -8.84 -6.12
N GLU A 295 -3.73 -8.61 -6.09
CA GLU A 295 -2.71 -9.66 -6.19
C GLU A 295 -2.86 -10.53 -7.45
N LEU A 296 -3.11 -9.89 -8.59
CA LEU A 296 -3.53 -10.55 -9.83
C LEU A 296 -2.73 -10.04 -11.03
N GLY A 297 -2.29 -10.96 -11.90
CA GLY A 297 -1.77 -10.66 -13.23
C GLY A 297 -2.88 -10.65 -14.29
N ILE A 298 -2.84 -9.69 -15.20
CA ILE A 298 -3.80 -9.52 -16.30
C ILE A 298 -3.01 -9.25 -17.57
N ILE A 299 -3.01 -10.20 -18.49
CA ILE A 299 -2.17 -10.17 -19.68
C ILE A 299 -3.03 -10.27 -20.94
N GLY A 300 -2.85 -9.34 -21.87
CA GLY A 300 -3.45 -9.42 -23.20
C GLY A 300 -2.51 -10.08 -24.22
N GLY A 301 -2.90 -10.08 -25.50
CA GLY A 301 -2.06 -10.60 -26.59
C GLY A 301 -1.16 -9.56 -27.27
N GLY A 302 -1.20 -8.29 -26.85
CA GLY A 302 -0.37 -7.20 -27.37
C GLY A 302 -0.75 -6.76 -28.79
N ASP A 303 -1.89 -7.20 -29.30
CA ASP A 303 -2.36 -6.86 -30.64
C ASP A 303 -2.97 -5.45 -30.66
N ALA A 304 -2.30 -4.52 -31.34
CA ALA A 304 -2.74 -3.13 -31.47
C ALA A 304 -4.04 -2.98 -32.27
N THR A 305 -4.49 -4.02 -32.99
CA THR A 305 -5.79 -4.01 -33.68
C THR A 305 -6.96 -4.27 -32.72
N LYS A 306 -6.70 -4.82 -31.54
CA LYS A 306 -7.71 -5.13 -30.51
C LYS A 306 -7.87 -3.98 -29.52
N THR A 307 -8.26 -2.80 -29.99
CA THR A 307 -8.26 -1.56 -29.18
C THR A 307 -9.19 -1.58 -27.97
N ASN A 308 -10.18 -2.48 -27.94
CA ASN A 308 -11.08 -2.65 -26.79
C ASN A 308 -10.58 -3.72 -25.80
N ASN A 309 -9.44 -4.36 -26.07
CA ASN A 309 -8.79 -5.29 -25.15
C ASN A 309 -8.15 -4.49 -24.00
N HIS A 310 -8.98 -4.03 -23.06
CA HIS A 310 -8.52 -3.37 -21.85
C HIS A 310 -8.18 -4.42 -20.78
N GLY A 311 -7.18 -4.17 -19.95
CA GLY A 311 -6.91 -5.05 -18.81
C GLY A 311 -8.07 -5.00 -17.81
N ILE A 312 -8.35 -3.82 -17.28
CA ILE A 312 -9.50 -3.54 -16.43
C ILE A 312 -10.29 -2.37 -17.00
N TYR A 313 -11.59 -2.57 -17.24
CA TYR A 313 -12.51 -1.51 -17.61
C TYR A 313 -13.52 -1.25 -16.49
N ILE A 314 -13.46 -0.07 -15.90
CA ILE A 314 -14.39 0.39 -14.87
C ILE A 314 -15.47 1.22 -15.55
N SER A 315 -16.65 0.63 -15.66
CA SER A 315 -17.77 1.17 -16.45
C SER A 315 -18.78 1.90 -15.56
N LYS A 316 -19.36 2.99 -16.07
CA LYS A 316 -20.56 3.66 -15.54
C LYS A 316 -21.88 3.01 -15.94
N GLU A 317 -21.83 1.88 -16.66
CA GLU A 317 -23.03 1.10 -16.99
C GLU A 317 -23.78 0.75 -15.69
N ASN A 318 -25.09 1.03 -15.68
CA ASN A 318 -25.99 0.90 -14.52
C ASN A 318 -25.68 1.85 -13.35
N GLY A 319 -24.83 2.86 -13.55
CA GLY A 319 -24.52 3.92 -12.59
C GLY A 319 -23.07 3.92 -12.11
N ALA A 320 -22.71 4.93 -11.32
CA ALA A 320 -21.40 5.05 -10.71
C ALA A 320 -21.09 3.86 -9.79
N VAL A 321 -19.82 3.48 -9.76
CA VAL A 321 -19.27 2.39 -8.96
C VAL A 321 -18.29 3.09 -8.04
N ASP A 322 -18.75 3.38 -6.82
CA ASP A 322 -17.93 4.05 -5.82
C ASP A 322 -16.91 3.10 -5.19
N ASP A 323 -15.94 3.70 -4.51
CA ASP A 323 -14.95 3.09 -3.62
C ASP A 323 -14.29 1.80 -4.15
N ILE A 324 -13.88 1.83 -5.42
CA ILE A 324 -13.15 0.73 -6.05
C ILE A 324 -11.73 0.69 -5.50
N PHE A 325 -11.25 -0.51 -5.18
CA PHE A 325 -9.91 -0.71 -4.66
C PHE A 325 -9.12 -1.70 -5.53
N LEU A 326 -8.10 -1.21 -6.22
CA LEU A 326 -7.14 -2.01 -6.97
C LEU A 326 -5.81 -2.02 -6.24
N ARG A 327 -5.24 -3.20 -5.98
CA ARG A 327 -3.98 -3.31 -5.24
C ARG A 327 -3.10 -4.45 -5.70
N LYS A 328 -1.82 -4.20 -5.96
CA LYS A 328 -0.89 -5.27 -6.38
C LYS A 328 -1.40 -5.98 -7.64
N VAL A 329 -1.89 -5.19 -8.57
CA VAL A 329 -2.39 -5.65 -9.86
C VAL A 329 -1.33 -5.37 -10.90
N GLN A 330 -1.03 -6.38 -11.72
CA GLN A 330 -0.07 -6.29 -12.81
C GLN A 330 -0.83 -6.42 -14.13
N ILE A 331 -0.66 -5.45 -15.02
CA ILE A 331 -1.32 -5.43 -16.34
C ILE A 331 -0.25 -5.30 -17.41
N GLY A 332 -0.30 -6.17 -18.41
CA GLY A 332 0.71 -6.24 -19.45
C GLY A 332 0.13 -6.56 -20.81
N PHE A 333 0.71 -5.98 -21.85
CA PHE A 333 0.50 -6.39 -23.25
C PHE A 333 -0.98 -6.41 -23.67
N VAL A 334 -1.77 -5.44 -23.25
CA VAL A 334 -3.18 -5.35 -23.67
C VAL A 334 -3.31 -4.51 -24.95
N GLY A 335 -4.26 -4.88 -25.81
CA GLY A 335 -4.50 -4.19 -27.09
C GLY A 335 -5.11 -2.79 -26.96
N GLY A 336 -5.72 -2.49 -25.81
CA GLY A 336 -6.22 -1.17 -25.42
C GLY A 336 -5.42 -0.60 -24.24
N ASP A 337 -6.13 0.04 -23.32
CA ASP A 337 -5.56 0.58 -22.08
C ASP A 337 -5.36 -0.49 -20.99
N GLY A 338 -4.34 -0.32 -20.16
CA GLY A 338 -4.12 -1.16 -18.99
C GLY A 338 -5.32 -1.09 -18.04
N ILE A 339 -5.56 0.10 -17.49
CA ILE A 339 -6.76 0.42 -16.69
C ILE A 339 -7.53 1.54 -17.37
N HIS A 340 -8.78 1.30 -17.74
CA HIS A 340 -9.68 2.28 -18.32
C HIS A 340 -10.81 2.61 -17.34
N ILE A 341 -10.94 3.87 -16.95
CA ILE A 341 -11.90 4.34 -15.95
C ILE A 341 -12.91 5.28 -16.61
N ASP A 342 -14.06 4.75 -17.02
CA ASP A 342 -15.23 5.54 -17.46
C ASP A 342 -16.32 5.46 -16.38
N ASN A 343 -15.97 5.91 -15.16
CA ASN A 343 -16.84 5.85 -14.00
C ASN A 343 -16.64 7.02 -13.03
N ASP A 344 -17.72 7.68 -12.65
CA ASP A 344 -17.72 8.91 -11.85
C ASP A 344 -17.54 8.69 -10.33
N GLY A 345 -17.39 7.43 -9.90
CA GLY A 345 -17.19 7.08 -8.50
C GLY A 345 -15.78 7.35 -7.98
N LYS A 346 -15.51 6.98 -6.73
CA LYS A 346 -14.16 7.08 -6.14
C LYS A 346 -13.32 5.84 -6.43
N HIS A 347 -12.08 6.04 -6.88
CA HIS A 347 -11.19 4.94 -7.26
C HIS A 347 -9.84 5.05 -6.56
N TYR A 348 -9.40 3.97 -5.92
CA TYR A 348 -8.11 3.86 -5.25
C TYR A 348 -7.30 2.75 -5.91
N ILE A 349 -6.21 3.13 -6.58
CA ILE A 349 -5.34 2.22 -7.32
C ILE A 349 -3.95 2.34 -6.73
N THR A 350 -3.47 1.25 -6.13
CA THR A 350 -2.26 1.25 -5.31
C THR A 350 -1.34 0.08 -5.67
N ASP A 351 -0.03 0.26 -5.49
CA ASP A 351 0.96 -0.82 -5.63
C ASP A 351 0.80 -1.57 -6.97
N PHE A 352 0.64 -0.88 -8.11
CA PHE A 352 0.25 -1.53 -9.37
C PHE A 352 1.36 -1.46 -10.42
N TYR A 353 1.27 -2.32 -11.43
CA TYR A 353 2.16 -2.34 -12.59
C TYR A 353 1.38 -2.30 -13.90
N ALA A 354 1.78 -1.45 -14.84
CA ALA A 354 1.21 -1.39 -16.18
C ALA A 354 2.30 -1.21 -17.25
N GLU A 355 2.38 -2.15 -18.20
CA GLU A 355 3.32 -2.07 -19.32
C GLU A 355 2.77 -2.58 -20.64
N GLY A 356 3.40 -2.15 -21.75
CA GLY A 356 3.15 -2.71 -23.07
C GLY A 356 1.70 -2.57 -23.56
N CYS A 357 0.92 -1.66 -22.98
CA CYS A 357 -0.46 -1.41 -23.37
C CYS A 357 -0.45 -0.62 -24.68
N LYS A 358 -1.15 -1.07 -25.71
CA LYS A 358 -1.16 -0.34 -27.00
C LYS A 358 -1.95 0.97 -26.93
N GLY A 359 -2.90 1.05 -26.01
CA GLY A 359 -3.50 2.30 -25.52
C GLY A 359 -2.65 2.94 -24.44
N HIS A 360 -3.27 3.43 -23.38
CA HIS A 360 -2.60 4.08 -22.26
C HIS A 360 -2.32 3.09 -21.12
N GLY A 361 -1.32 3.34 -20.28
CA GLY A 361 -1.13 2.55 -19.05
C GLY A 361 -2.37 2.68 -18.16
N ILE A 362 -2.78 3.92 -17.91
CA ILE A 362 -4.06 4.26 -17.27
C ILE A 362 -4.77 5.34 -18.09
N TYR A 363 -6.07 5.13 -18.35
CA TYR A 363 -6.95 6.12 -18.95
C TYR A 363 -8.09 6.50 -18.01
N ILE A 364 -8.17 7.77 -17.63
CA ILE A 364 -9.13 8.32 -16.68
C ILE A 364 -10.11 9.24 -17.39
N LYS A 365 -11.37 8.83 -17.49
CA LYS A 365 -12.52 9.68 -17.86
C LYS A 365 -13.43 10.01 -16.67
N GLY A 366 -13.35 9.22 -15.60
CA GLY A 366 -14.10 9.39 -14.36
C GLY A 366 -13.58 10.50 -13.44
N PHE A 367 -14.26 10.69 -12.31
CA PHE A 367 -13.85 11.64 -11.27
C PHE A 367 -13.12 10.92 -10.12
N ARG A 368 -12.42 11.65 -9.24
CA ARG A 368 -11.95 11.15 -7.93
C ARG A 368 -11.10 9.89 -8.00
N VAL A 369 -10.00 9.96 -8.74
CA VAL A 369 -9.04 8.86 -8.89
C VAL A 369 -7.79 9.14 -8.07
N THR A 370 -7.38 8.17 -7.27
CA THR A 370 -6.11 8.17 -6.53
C THR A 370 -5.22 7.04 -7.05
N LEU A 371 -4.07 7.41 -7.61
CA LEU A 371 -3.03 6.51 -8.12
C LEU A 371 -1.78 6.62 -7.25
N ILE A 372 -1.41 5.55 -6.54
CA ILE A 372 -0.29 5.57 -5.59
C ILE A 372 0.66 4.40 -5.82
N ASN A 373 1.96 4.68 -5.77
CA ASN A 373 3.00 3.64 -5.76
C ASN A 373 2.90 2.68 -6.96
N GLY A 374 2.53 3.22 -8.12
CA GLY A 374 2.45 2.50 -9.37
C GLY A 374 3.72 2.59 -10.18
N TYR A 375 3.99 1.55 -10.96
CA TYR A 375 5.04 1.54 -11.96
C TYR A 375 4.40 1.39 -13.34
N ILE A 376 4.36 2.49 -14.08
CA ILE A 376 3.76 2.58 -15.42
C ILE A 376 4.88 2.79 -16.41
N TYR A 377 5.17 1.76 -17.21
CA TYR A 377 6.42 1.75 -17.93
C TYR A 377 6.35 1.08 -19.29
N ASN A 378 7.22 1.51 -20.19
CA ASN A 378 7.49 0.92 -21.50
C ASN A 378 6.28 0.71 -22.42
N ASN A 379 6.37 1.28 -23.62
CA ASN A 379 5.50 0.96 -24.76
C ASN A 379 4.01 1.20 -24.52
N ASN A 380 3.65 2.01 -23.53
CA ASN A 380 2.32 2.60 -23.41
C ASN A 380 2.23 3.82 -24.32
N LYS A 381 1.08 4.10 -24.93
CA LYS A 381 0.88 5.36 -25.67
C LYS A 381 1.10 6.57 -24.76
N CYS A 382 0.36 6.67 -23.66
CA CYS A 382 0.72 7.54 -22.54
C CYS A 382 0.83 6.69 -21.28
N GLY A 383 1.63 7.12 -20.31
CA GLY A 383 1.63 6.49 -19.00
C GLY A 383 0.26 6.64 -18.35
N ILE A 384 -0.15 7.88 -18.12
CA ILE A 384 -1.46 8.26 -17.60
C ILE A 384 -2.10 9.25 -18.55
N LYS A 385 -3.34 8.97 -18.95
CA LYS A 385 -4.19 9.85 -19.74
C LYS A 385 -5.38 10.31 -18.91
N ILE A 386 -5.60 11.61 -18.86
CA ILE A 386 -6.75 12.24 -18.19
C ILE A 386 -7.60 12.92 -19.28
N ASP A 387 -8.88 12.56 -19.31
CA ASP A 387 -9.91 13.09 -20.22
C ASP A 387 -11.26 13.15 -19.46
N THR A 388 -11.28 13.87 -18.34
CA THR A 388 -12.45 13.87 -17.45
C THR A 388 -13.45 14.91 -17.88
N GLY A 389 -14.66 14.53 -18.28
CA GLY A 389 -15.72 15.45 -18.74
C GLY A 389 -16.24 16.49 -17.72
N GLY A 390 -15.59 16.67 -16.57
CA GLY A 390 -16.03 17.56 -15.49
C GLY A 390 -15.04 17.69 -14.33
N ALA A 391 -15.41 18.50 -13.33
CA ALA A 391 -14.57 18.82 -12.18
C ALA A 391 -14.47 17.66 -11.19
N GLY A 392 -13.38 16.89 -11.28
CA GLY A 392 -12.98 15.88 -10.29
C GLY A 392 -11.72 16.24 -9.51
N GLU A 393 -11.41 15.44 -8.49
CA GLU A 393 -10.10 15.42 -7.86
C GLU A 393 -9.29 14.25 -8.43
N ILE A 394 -8.04 14.46 -8.82
CA ILE A 394 -7.15 13.38 -9.25
C ILE A 394 -5.84 13.52 -8.48
N ILE A 395 -5.40 12.42 -7.87
CA ILE A 395 -4.14 12.34 -7.12
C ILE A 395 -3.26 11.30 -7.80
N VAL A 396 -2.08 11.72 -8.24
CA VAL A 396 -1.03 10.88 -8.81
C VAL A 396 0.18 11.04 -7.90
N ALA A 397 0.44 10.05 -7.05
CA ALA A 397 1.50 10.14 -6.04
C ALA A 397 2.46 8.95 -6.00
N PHE A 398 3.76 9.23 -5.87
CA PHE A 398 4.80 8.21 -5.67
C PHE A 398 4.87 7.14 -6.76
N ASN A 399 4.46 7.48 -7.99
CA ASN A 399 4.52 6.58 -9.12
C ASN A 399 5.85 6.75 -9.88
N ARG A 400 6.30 5.68 -10.53
CA ARG A 400 7.35 5.74 -11.56
C ARG A 400 6.69 5.62 -12.94
N ILE A 401 6.83 6.66 -13.75
CA ILE A 401 6.13 6.81 -15.02
C ILE A 401 7.16 7.06 -16.12
N GLY A 402 7.41 6.06 -16.96
CA GLY A 402 8.48 6.19 -17.95
C GLY A 402 8.38 5.33 -19.19
N GLY A 403 9.21 5.62 -20.19
CA GLY A 403 9.25 4.83 -21.42
C GLY A 403 7.94 4.84 -22.22
N SER A 404 7.08 5.84 -22.00
CA SER A 404 5.84 6.00 -22.77
C SER A 404 6.16 6.53 -24.17
N GLY A 405 5.39 6.10 -25.17
CA GLY A 405 5.51 6.49 -26.57
C GLY A 405 5.18 7.96 -26.81
N GLU A 406 4.25 8.51 -26.04
CA GLU A 406 3.90 9.92 -25.97
C GLU A 406 4.23 10.45 -24.56
N TYR A 407 3.28 11.05 -23.87
CA TYR A 407 3.51 11.67 -22.56
C TYR A 407 3.59 10.65 -21.42
N GLY A 408 4.30 11.00 -20.36
CA GLY A 408 4.20 10.29 -19.09
C GLY A 408 2.82 10.53 -18.47
N LEU A 409 2.40 11.79 -18.37
CA LEU A 409 1.06 12.19 -17.95
C LEU A 409 0.51 13.25 -18.90
N ASP A 410 -0.66 12.99 -19.48
CA ASP A 410 -1.33 13.90 -20.41
C ASP A 410 -2.76 14.21 -19.97
N ASP A 411 -3.09 15.49 -19.88
CA ASP A 411 -4.45 15.98 -19.63
C ASP A 411 -4.94 16.78 -20.84
N TYR A 412 -5.72 16.12 -21.71
CA TYR A 412 -6.17 16.63 -23.02
C TYR A 412 -7.24 15.67 -23.60
N PRO A 413 -8.19 16.08 -24.47
CA PRO A 413 -8.58 17.42 -24.85
C PRO A 413 -9.80 17.88 -24.05
N SER A 414 -9.84 19.15 -23.67
CA SER A 414 -11.09 19.92 -23.51
C SER A 414 -11.90 19.83 -22.23
N HIS A 415 -11.40 19.30 -21.11
CA HIS A 415 -12.22 19.26 -19.91
C HIS A 415 -11.44 19.57 -18.62
N LYS A 416 -12.17 20.08 -17.62
CA LYS A 416 -11.63 20.69 -16.41
C LYS A 416 -11.54 19.68 -15.26
N PRO A 417 -10.44 18.98 -15.01
CA PRO A 417 -10.26 18.40 -13.68
C PRO A 417 -10.29 19.55 -12.67
N GLY A 418 -11.09 19.40 -11.61
CA GLY A 418 -11.28 20.44 -10.60
C GLY A 418 -9.99 20.66 -9.81
N SER A 419 -9.30 19.58 -9.44
CA SER A 419 -8.00 19.61 -8.78
C SER A 419 -7.15 18.42 -9.19
N LEU A 420 -5.91 18.68 -9.59
CA LEU A 420 -4.94 17.67 -9.99
C LEU A 420 -3.68 17.77 -9.13
N TYR A 421 -3.36 16.71 -8.39
CA TYR A 421 -2.21 16.65 -7.53
C TYR A 421 -1.20 15.64 -8.07
N VAL A 422 0.00 16.10 -8.41
CA VAL A 422 1.11 15.27 -8.90
C VAL A 422 2.25 15.35 -7.89
N ILE A 423 2.40 14.32 -7.05
CA ILE A 423 3.21 14.38 -5.83
C ILE A 423 4.28 13.29 -5.81
N GLY A 424 5.56 13.65 -5.69
CA GLY A 424 6.61 12.67 -5.38
C GLY A 424 6.81 11.57 -6.42
N ASN A 425 6.41 11.81 -7.68
CA ASN A 425 6.56 10.84 -8.76
C ASN A 425 7.93 10.96 -9.44
N GLU A 426 8.32 9.92 -10.16
CA GLU A 426 9.48 9.88 -11.04
C GLU A 426 9.01 9.80 -12.49
N PHE A 427 9.30 10.82 -13.29
CA PHE A 427 9.03 10.85 -14.73
C PHE A 427 10.33 10.66 -15.50
N CYS A 428 10.43 9.58 -16.29
CA CYS A 428 11.66 9.24 -16.98
C CYS A 428 11.47 8.76 -18.42
N ASN A 429 12.34 9.18 -19.33
CA ASN A 429 12.44 8.63 -20.69
C ASN A 429 11.10 8.59 -21.46
N ASN A 430 10.23 9.59 -21.26
CA ASN A 430 8.94 9.69 -21.94
C ASN A 430 9.09 10.35 -23.33
N GLY A 431 8.12 10.13 -24.20
CA GLY A 431 8.05 10.67 -25.55
C GLY A 431 8.49 9.72 -26.64
N GLY A 432 8.83 8.46 -26.32
CA GLY A 432 9.15 7.46 -27.34
C GLY A 432 10.19 7.95 -28.34
N THR A 433 9.82 7.94 -29.63
CA THR A 433 10.61 8.49 -30.76
C THR A 433 10.10 9.85 -31.25
N SER A 434 9.18 10.46 -30.52
CA SER A 434 8.45 11.66 -30.93
C SER A 434 8.71 12.80 -29.94
N ASP A 435 8.59 14.04 -30.41
CA ASP A 435 8.83 15.24 -29.59
C ASP A 435 7.66 15.47 -28.61
N TYR A 436 7.52 14.62 -27.60
CA TYR A 436 6.52 14.74 -26.53
C TYR A 436 7.15 15.03 -25.17
N SER A 437 6.36 15.64 -24.29
CA SER A 437 6.79 16.10 -22.97
C SER A 437 6.54 15.03 -21.89
N SER A 438 7.22 15.09 -20.74
CA SER A 438 6.95 14.16 -19.63
C SER A 438 5.55 14.40 -19.03
N ILE A 439 5.19 15.66 -18.79
CA ILE A 439 3.85 16.07 -18.40
C ILE A 439 3.32 17.10 -19.39
N ARG A 440 2.04 16.96 -19.79
CA ARG A 440 1.30 17.99 -20.51
C ARG A 440 -0.04 18.29 -19.84
N PHE A 441 -0.31 19.56 -19.59
CA PHE A 441 -1.58 20.03 -19.03
C PHE A 441 -2.31 20.98 -19.98
N TRP A 442 -3.62 20.78 -20.13
CA TRP A 442 -4.50 21.61 -20.93
C TRP A 442 -5.80 21.91 -20.18
N ASP A 443 -6.14 23.19 -19.99
CA ASP A 443 -7.36 23.66 -19.31
C ASP A 443 -7.53 23.15 -17.86
N VAL A 444 -6.44 23.11 -17.08
CA VAL A 444 -6.44 22.62 -15.68
C VAL A 444 -6.57 23.76 -14.68
N GLU A 445 -7.67 23.83 -13.93
CA GLU A 445 -7.93 25.00 -13.09
C GLU A 445 -7.03 25.08 -11.85
N ASN A 446 -6.70 23.94 -11.24
CA ASN A 446 -5.86 23.89 -10.04
C ASN A 446 -4.97 22.64 -10.06
N ALA A 447 -3.78 22.75 -10.66
CA ALA A 447 -2.76 21.72 -10.59
C ALA A 447 -1.69 22.04 -9.55
N LEU A 448 -1.32 21.05 -8.72
CA LEU A 448 -0.19 21.11 -7.80
C LEU A 448 0.82 20.01 -8.16
N ILE A 449 2.02 20.40 -8.58
CA ILE A 449 3.13 19.51 -8.90
C ILE A 449 4.20 19.70 -7.82
N ILE A 450 4.39 18.72 -6.94
CA ILE A 450 5.31 18.84 -5.80
C ILE A 450 6.23 17.63 -5.61
N GLY A 451 7.52 17.89 -5.40
CA GLY A 451 8.49 16.87 -5.00
C GLY A 451 8.76 15.78 -6.05
N ASN A 452 8.43 16.01 -7.33
CA ASN A 452 8.65 15.05 -8.41
C ASN A 452 10.08 15.15 -8.96
N VAL A 453 10.54 14.06 -9.57
CA VAL A 453 11.83 13.96 -10.25
C VAL A 453 11.61 13.74 -11.75
N PHE A 454 12.28 14.53 -12.58
CA PHE A 454 12.20 14.49 -14.03
C PHE A 454 13.57 14.28 -14.66
N TYR A 455 13.69 13.32 -15.58
CA TYR A 455 14.93 13.10 -16.33
C TYR A 455 14.71 12.37 -17.66
N ASP A 456 15.68 12.47 -18.55
CA ASP A 456 15.77 11.65 -19.76
C ASP A 456 17.22 11.19 -19.89
N SER A 457 17.45 9.91 -19.65
CA SER A 457 18.77 9.29 -19.65
C SER A 457 19.19 8.74 -21.02
N ARG A 458 18.43 9.01 -22.08
CA ARG A 458 18.73 8.55 -23.44
C ARG A 458 19.76 9.47 -24.10
N ASP A 459 20.51 8.90 -25.04
CA ASP A 459 21.44 9.64 -25.91
C ASP A 459 21.12 9.34 -27.39
N PRO A 460 20.61 10.32 -28.16
CA PRO A 460 20.28 11.68 -27.72
C PRO A 460 19.04 11.73 -26.83
N ILE A 461 18.91 12.82 -26.06
CA ILE A 461 17.69 13.15 -25.29
C ILE A 461 16.52 13.34 -26.25
N VAL A 462 15.37 12.74 -25.94
CA VAL A 462 14.17 12.75 -26.81
C VAL A 462 12.99 13.49 -26.18
N THR A 463 12.89 13.49 -24.84
CA THR A 463 11.83 14.20 -24.12
C THR A 463 11.87 15.68 -24.48
N ARG A 464 10.75 16.21 -24.99
CA ARG A 464 10.62 17.59 -25.50
C ARG A 464 10.82 18.62 -24.38
N TYR A 465 9.93 18.55 -23.39
CA TYR A 465 9.97 19.30 -22.14
C TYR A 465 9.65 18.35 -20.98
N HIS A 466 10.07 18.67 -19.76
CA HIS A 466 9.62 17.90 -18.59
C HIS A 466 8.19 18.28 -18.18
N LEU A 467 7.85 19.57 -18.30
CA LEU A 467 6.51 20.08 -18.04
C LEU A 467 6.10 21.04 -19.16
N GLU A 468 4.97 20.76 -19.81
CA GLU A 468 4.37 21.61 -20.83
C GLU A 468 2.96 22.02 -20.39
N VAL A 469 2.72 23.33 -20.26
CA VAL A 469 1.45 23.88 -19.77
C VAL A 469 0.81 24.75 -20.85
N HIS A 470 -0.40 24.40 -21.25
CA HIS A 470 -1.19 25.08 -22.27
C HIS A 470 -2.44 25.74 -21.69
N ASP A 471 -3.09 26.58 -22.51
CA ASP A 471 -4.31 27.35 -22.20
C ASP A 471 -4.13 28.39 -21.07
N SER A 472 -4.44 29.65 -21.36
CA SER A 472 -4.42 30.76 -20.40
C SER A 472 -5.26 30.54 -19.13
N ARG A 473 -6.25 29.65 -19.16
CA ARG A 473 -7.10 29.31 -18.00
C ARG A 473 -6.43 28.32 -17.05
N THR A 474 -5.39 27.63 -17.51
CA THR A 474 -4.67 26.65 -16.71
C THR A 474 -3.89 27.35 -15.59
N LYS A 475 -4.00 26.84 -14.35
CA LYS A 475 -3.23 27.33 -13.20
C LYS A 475 -2.47 26.19 -12.56
N VAL A 476 -1.14 26.30 -12.58
CA VAL A 476 -0.23 25.26 -12.12
C VAL A 476 0.70 25.84 -11.08
N THR A 477 0.81 25.16 -9.93
CA THR A 477 1.79 25.45 -8.89
C THR A 477 2.82 24.33 -8.86
N VAL A 478 4.09 24.66 -9.02
CA VAL A 478 5.21 23.71 -9.16
C VAL A 478 6.25 23.98 -8.06
N ILE A 479 6.32 23.09 -7.08
CA ILE A 479 7.12 23.30 -5.86
C ILE A 479 8.09 22.17 -5.59
N GLY A 480 9.36 22.46 -5.34
CA GLY A 480 10.30 21.46 -4.79
C GLY A 480 10.58 20.28 -5.72
N ASN A 481 10.41 20.43 -7.03
CA ASN A 481 10.69 19.38 -8.00
C ASN A 481 12.16 19.39 -8.45
N ILE A 482 12.64 18.26 -8.96
CA ILE A 482 14.01 18.09 -9.47
C ILE A 482 13.97 17.80 -10.97
N PHE A 483 14.49 18.73 -11.78
CA PHE A 483 14.70 18.56 -13.21
C PHE A 483 16.17 18.21 -13.45
N LYS A 484 16.51 16.91 -13.41
CA LYS A 484 17.90 16.45 -13.31
C LYS A 484 18.71 16.69 -14.58
N ASP A 485 18.12 16.40 -15.73
CA ASP A 485 18.74 16.53 -17.05
C ASP A 485 17.95 17.53 -17.90
N SER A 486 18.61 18.17 -18.87
CA SER A 486 17.92 19.07 -19.80
C SER A 486 17.04 18.25 -20.74
N ALA A 487 15.72 18.45 -20.73
CA ALA A 487 14.90 18.02 -21.85
C ALA A 487 15.31 18.77 -23.14
N LYS A 488 14.95 18.23 -24.30
CA LYS A 488 15.43 18.65 -25.64
C LYS A 488 15.35 20.15 -25.88
N TYR A 489 14.25 20.80 -25.44
CA TYR A 489 14.05 22.24 -25.63
C TYR A 489 13.99 23.03 -24.31
N GLY A 490 14.19 22.38 -23.16
CA GLY A 490 14.15 23.00 -21.83
C GLY A 490 13.29 22.22 -20.84
N ALA A 491 13.35 22.54 -19.55
CA ALA A 491 12.60 21.80 -18.54
C ALA A 491 11.09 22.13 -18.55
N VAL A 492 10.73 23.39 -18.75
CA VAL A 492 9.33 23.85 -18.66
C VAL A 492 8.97 24.71 -19.87
N ALA A 493 7.77 24.49 -20.44
CA ALA A 493 7.19 25.29 -21.49
C ALA A 493 5.80 25.82 -21.09
N ASN A 494 5.52 27.07 -21.43
CA ASN A 494 4.23 27.75 -21.23
C ASN A 494 3.86 28.58 -22.47
N PRO A 495 3.58 27.93 -23.62
CA PRO A 495 3.39 28.64 -24.89
C PRO A 495 2.13 29.50 -24.95
N ASP A 496 1.10 29.18 -24.15
CA ASP A 496 -0.23 29.78 -24.26
C ASP A 496 -0.58 30.74 -23.11
N GLY A 497 0.42 31.11 -22.29
CA GLY A 497 0.24 32.08 -21.21
C GLY A 497 -0.61 31.56 -20.04
N ALA A 498 -0.51 30.27 -19.73
CA ALA A 498 -1.08 29.71 -18.50
C ALA A 498 -0.49 30.40 -17.25
N THR A 499 -1.24 30.40 -16.15
CA THR A 499 -0.74 30.91 -14.88
C THR A 499 0.16 29.87 -14.22
N LEU A 500 1.47 30.14 -14.17
CA LEU A 500 2.46 29.22 -13.64
C LEU A 500 3.18 29.82 -12.41
N TYR A 501 3.05 29.16 -11.25
CA TYR A 501 3.76 29.52 -10.03
C TYR A 501 4.88 28.51 -9.77
N MET A 502 6.14 28.95 -9.88
CA MET A 502 7.32 28.11 -9.68
C MET A 502 7.99 28.48 -8.35
N ASN A 503 8.32 27.50 -7.50
CA ASN A 503 9.02 27.76 -6.25
C ASN A 503 9.96 26.61 -5.84
N LYS A 504 11.17 26.91 -5.36
CA LYS A 504 12.14 25.93 -4.82
C LYS A 504 12.43 24.72 -5.73
N ASN A 505 12.39 24.87 -7.05
CA ASN A 505 12.68 23.76 -7.97
C ASN A 505 14.19 23.68 -8.25
N ILE A 506 14.74 22.46 -8.30
CA ILE A 506 16.15 22.18 -8.66
C ILE A 506 16.21 21.89 -10.17
N GLY A 507 17.20 22.46 -10.86
CA GLY A 507 17.34 22.34 -12.32
C GLY A 507 16.45 23.29 -13.13
N TYR A 508 15.65 24.13 -12.46
CA TYR A 508 14.89 25.21 -13.07
C TYR A 508 14.91 26.46 -12.19
N VAL A 509 15.94 27.29 -12.39
CA VAL A 509 16.24 28.45 -11.54
C VAL A 509 15.42 29.67 -12.01
N THR A 510 14.39 30.06 -11.26
CA THR A 510 13.56 31.25 -11.56
C THR A 510 14.00 32.49 -10.82
N GLU A 511 14.81 32.35 -9.77
CA GLU A 511 15.34 33.44 -8.97
C GLU A 511 16.83 33.20 -8.75
N ASN A 512 17.64 34.24 -8.90
CA ASN A 512 19.06 34.17 -8.58
C ASN A 512 19.54 35.52 -8.05
N SER A 513 20.63 35.49 -7.30
CA SER A 513 21.25 36.68 -6.75
C SER A 513 22.76 36.53 -6.71
N GLY A 514 23.46 37.64 -6.65
CA GLY A 514 24.91 37.64 -6.59
C GLY A 514 25.49 39.02 -6.43
N SER A 515 26.80 39.12 -6.66
CA SER A 515 27.51 40.39 -6.67
C SER A 515 28.43 40.49 -7.88
N ILE A 516 28.50 41.68 -8.47
CA ILE A 516 29.44 42.01 -9.56
C ILE A 516 30.26 43.23 -9.20
N VAL A 517 31.47 43.33 -9.74
CA VAL A 517 32.40 44.43 -9.46
C VAL A 517 32.58 45.27 -10.72
N PHE A 518 32.35 46.58 -10.58
CA PHE A 518 32.74 47.58 -11.57
C PHE A 518 34.18 48.01 -11.28
N SER A 519 35.07 47.88 -12.26
CA SER A 519 36.50 48.22 -12.15
C SER A 519 36.86 49.40 -13.04
N ASN A 520 36.43 50.60 -12.66
CA ASN A 520 36.54 51.82 -13.47
C ASN A 520 35.81 51.71 -14.82
N ILE A 521 34.63 51.11 -14.79
CA ILE A 521 33.72 50.97 -15.93
C ILE A 521 32.31 51.34 -15.48
N ASN A 522 31.45 51.71 -16.41
CA ASN A 522 30.07 52.08 -16.11
C ASN A 522 29.05 51.02 -16.53
N THR A 523 29.47 49.94 -17.21
CA THR A 523 28.62 48.84 -17.66
C THR A 523 29.28 47.51 -17.38
N VAL A 524 28.51 46.56 -16.82
CA VAL A 524 28.93 45.17 -16.60
C VAL A 524 27.87 44.22 -17.13
N THR A 525 28.31 43.21 -17.87
CA THR A 525 27.47 42.11 -18.36
C THR A 525 27.95 40.80 -17.72
N PHE A 526 27.01 40.00 -17.22
CA PHE A 526 27.31 38.74 -16.53
C PHE A 526 26.22 37.70 -16.77
N GLU A 527 26.58 36.42 -16.65
CA GLU A 527 25.62 35.31 -16.71
C GLU A 527 24.78 35.25 -15.44
N HIS A 528 23.45 35.19 -15.59
CA HIS A 528 22.53 35.19 -14.45
C HIS A 528 22.05 33.80 -14.03
N GLY A 529 22.25 32.76 -14.86
CA GLY A 529 21.89 31.37 -14.54
C GLY A 529 20.40 31.10 -14.32
N LEU A 530 19.51 32.01 -14.76
CA LEU A 530 18.06 31.79 -14.71
C LEU A 530 17.63 30.94 -15.90
N ALA A 531 16.50 30.25 -15.75
CA ALA A 531 15.92 29.40 -16.80
C ALA A 531 15.39 30.18 -18.03
N GLY A 532 15.31 31.51 -17.94
CA GLY A 532 14.88 32.38 -19.03
C GLY A 532 15.27 33.84 -18.79
N THR A 533 14.84 34.74 -19.68
CA THR A 533 15.15 36.18 -19.57
C THR A 533 14.50 36.76 -18.31
N PRO A 534 15.26 37.38 -17.39
CA PRO A 534 14.70 38.01 -16.20
C PRO A 534 13.62 39.06 -16.55
N THR A 535 12.52 39.04 -15.81
CA THR A 535 11.45 40.04 -15.90
C THR A 535 11.59 41.13 -14.83
N LEU A 536 12.39 40.88 -13.80
CA LEU A 536 12.75 41.84 -12.76
C LEU A 536 14.24 41.71 -12.44
N VAL A 537 14.92 42.85 -12.35
CA VAL A 537 16.27 42.95 -11.78
C VAL A 537 16.26 44.05 -10.73
N LEU A 538 16.70 43.73 -9.52
CA LEU A 538 16.90 44.64 -8.41
C LEU A 538 18.40 44.74 -8.13
N CYS A 539 18.88 45.96 -7.92
CA CYS A 539 20.30 46.22 -7.65
C CYS A 539 20.45 47.10 -6.41
N SER A 540 21.48 46.81 -5.62
CA SER A 540 22.01 47.70 -4.57
C SER A 540 23.51 47.87 -4.78
N PHE A 541 24.07 48.99 -4.32
CA PHE A 541 25.46 49.35 -4.57
C PHE A 541 26.16 49.64 -3.23
N ASN A 542 27.42 49.24 -3.10
CA ASN A 542 28.22 49.44 -1.88
C ASN A 542 28.78 50.87 -1.71
N ASN A 543 28.52 51.75 -2.67
CA ASN A 543 28.93 53.15 -2.73
C ASN A 543 27.74 53.96 -3.31
N THR A 544 27.61 55.23 -2.96
CA THR A 544 26.55 56.15 -3.41
C THR A 544 26.89 56.93 -4.70
N ASP A 545 28.13 56.89 -5.17
CA ASP A 545 28.57 57.63 -6.37
C ASP A 545 28.14 57.00 -7.71
N TYR A 546 27.28 55.98 -7.73
CA TYR A 546 26.78 55.33 -8.96
C TYR A 546 25.84 56.24 -9.79
N GLY A 547 25.24 57.25 -9.17
CA GLY A 547 24.25 58.13 -9.80
C GLY A 547 22.90 57.43 -10.00
N SER A 548 22.48 57.28 -11.25
CA SER A 548 21.31 56.45 -11.63
C SER A 548 21.79 55.20 -12.36
N TRP A 549 20.92 54.19 -12.49
CA TRP A 549 21.26 52.94 -13.14
C TRP A 549 20.11 52.39 -13.99
N THR A 550 20.45 51.58 -14.98
CA THR A 550 19.53 50.85 -15.84
C THR A 550 20.01 49.41 -16.02
N TRP A 551 19.13 48.54 -16.52
CA TRP A 551 19.51 47.19 -16.90
C TRP A 551 18.84 46.76 -18.19
N THR A 552 19.47 45.80 -18.86
CA THR A 552 18.89 45.00 -19.95
C THR A 552 19.23 43.53 -19.71
N ALA A 553 18.47 42.62 -20.29
CA ALA A 553 18.78 41.20 -20.20
C ALA A 553 18.36 40.45 -21.48
N ASN A 554 18.99 39.30 -21.70
CA ASN A 554 18.52 38.25 -22.60
C ASN A 554 18.36 36.95 -21.79
N SER A 555 18.22 35.80 -22.47
CA SER A 555 17.97 34.52 -21.79
C SER A 555 19.15 33.98 -20.98
N THR A 556 20.35 34.55 -21.12
CA THR A 556 21.57 34.08 -20.46
C THR A 556 22.34 35.15 -19.70
N HIS A 557 22.19 36.43 -20.06
CA HIS A 557 22.99 37.54 -19.53
C HIS A 557 22.14 38.72 -19.06
N ILE A 558 22.56 39.33 -17.94
CA ILE A 558 22.10 40.65 -17.46
C ILE A 558 23.21 41.65 -17.73
N THR A 559 22.83 42.84 -18.20
CA THR A 559 23.72 44.00 -18.31
C THR A 559 23.23 45.10 -17.39
N ILE A 560 24.06 45.53 -16.45
CA ILE A 560 23.78 46.67 -15.55
C ILE A 560 24.64 47.85 -16.02
N THR A 561 24.02 49.02 -16.18
CA THR A 561 24.71 50.27 -16.52
C THR A 561 24.44 51.32 -15.46
N VAL A 562 25.49 51.98 -14.95
CA VAL A 562 25.41 53.14 -14.06
C VAL A 562 25.77 54.42 -14.81
N THR A 563 25.26 55.58 -14.38
CA THR A 563 25.54 56.85 -15.08
C THR A 563 26.92 57.43 -14.80
N THR A 564 27.53 57.06 -13.68
CA THR A 564 28.86 57.54 -13.32
C THR A 564 29.92 56.88 -14.18
N ALA A 565 30.60 57.67 -14.99
CA ALA A 565 31.75 57.21 -15.76
C ALA A 565 32.86 56.72 -14.83
N ASN A 566 33.53 55.64 -15.20
CA ASN A 566 34.59 55.02 -14.42
C ASN A 566 34.18 54.64 -12.98
N TYR A 567 32.93 54.22 -12.78
CA TYR A 567 32.47 53.73 -11.49
C TYR A 567 33.33 52.57 -10.99
N ASN A 568 33.64 52.59 -9.68
CA ASN A 568 34.44 51.59 -9.00
C ASN A 568 33.71 51.17 -7.72
N GLY A 569 33.13 49.98 -7.73
CA GLY A 569 32.27 49.51 -6.66
C GLY A 569 31.68 48.14 -6.94
N THR A 570 30.90 47.65 -5.98
CA THR A 570 30.23 46.35 -6.04
C THR A 570 28.73 46.57 -6.11
N CYS A 571 28.07 45.94 -7.09
CA CYS A 571 26.63 45.85 -7.16
C CYS A 571 26.19 44.47 -6.67
N TYR A 572 25.29 44.43 -5.70
CA TYR A 572 24.57 43.23 -5.30
C TYR A 572 23.24 43.21 -6.05
N TRP A 573 22.98 42.13 -6.77
CA TRP A 573 21.84 42.00 -7.64
C TRP A 573 20.95 40.84 -7.22
N TYR A 574 19.66 40.98 -7.50
CA TYR A 574 18.64 39.94 -7.46
C TYR A 574 17.90 39.99 -8.79
N ALA A 575 17.69 38.84 -9.41
CA ALA A 575 16.95 38.73 -10.66
C ALA A 575 15.89 37.64 -10.54
N GLU A 576 14.72 37.91 -11.11
CA GLU A 576 13.58 37.01 -11.14
C GLU A 576 13.12 36.85 -12.59
N TYR A 577 12.90 35.61 -13.00
CA TYR A 577 12.27 35.22 -14.25
C TYR A 577 10.84 34.74 -13.95
N LYS A 578 9.85 35.47 -14.46
CA LYS A 578 8.43 35.08 -14.44
C LYS A 578 8.01 34.59 -15.83
N PRO A 579 7.91 33.27 -16.07
CA PRO A 579 7.40 32.74 -17.32
C PRO A 579 5.93 33.16 -17.51
N GLY A 580 5.65 33.99 -18.52
CA GLY A 580 4.27 34.32 -18.93
C GLY A 580 3.62 35.52 -18.24
N SER A 581 4.37 36.37 -17.52
CA SER A 581 3.88 37.66 -17.00
C SER A 581 3.76 38.75 -18.06
#